data_AF-K1U5D5-F1
#
_entry.id   AF-K1U5D5-F1
#
_cell.length_a   1.000
_cell.length_b   1.000
_cell.length_c   1.000
_cell.angle_alpha   90.00
_cell.angle_beta   90.00
_cell.angle_gamma   90.00
#
_symmetry.space_group_name_H-M   'P 1'
#
loop_
_entity.id
_entity.type
_entity.pdbx_description
1 polymer ?
#
loop_
_entity_poly.entity_id
_entity_poly.type
_entity_poly.pdbx_seq_one_letter_code
_entity_poly.pdbx_strand_id
1 'polypeptide(L)' 'MGGVTLITADHGNADKMYAEDGTPFTAHTTNPVPLIVVGYDCKLKQNGGRLCDLAPTMLDIMGLAKPAEMTGVSLIEK' A
#
# COMPACT_ATOMS: atom_id res chain seq x y z
N MET A 1 7.72 -17.05 -17.47
CA MET A 1 6.77 -16.27 -16.64
C MET A 1 7.55 -15.70 -15.46
N GLY A 2 7.40 -14.42 -15.17
CA GLY A 2 8.13 -13.74 -14.09
C GLY A 2 7.52 -12.37 -13.80
N GLY A 3 6.29 -12.36 -13.25
CA GLY A 3 5.57 -11.14 -12.90
C GLY A 3 5.81 -10.73 -11.46
N VAL A 4 5.52 -9.46 -11.17
CA VAL A 4 5.54 -8.90 -9.81
C VAL A 4 4.11 -8.52 -9.45
N THR A 5 3.69 -8.80 -8.22
CA THR A 5 2.37 -8.43 -7.69
C THR A 5 2.51 -7.56 -6.46
N LEU A 6 1.78 -6.46 -6.42
CA LEU A 6 1.57 -5.64 -5.23
C LEU A 6 0.17 -5.91 -4.69
N ILE A 7 0.09 -6.43 -3.47
CA ILE A 7 -1.18 -6.70 -2.78
C ILE A 7 -1.35 -5.65 -1.70
N THR A 8 -2.45 -4.90 -1.75
CA THR A 8 -2.76 -3.81 -0.82
C THR A 8 -4.27 -3.58 -0.74
N ALA A 9 -4.69 -2.57 0.01
CA ALA A 9 -6.07 -2.10 0.10
C ALA A 9 -6.11 -0.57 0.01
N ASP A 10 -7.26 0.00 -0.32
CA ASP A 10 -7.51 1.44 -0.35
C ASP A 10 -7.92 1.99 1.02
N HIS A 11 -8.57 1.18 1.86
CA HIS A 11 -8.93 1.53 3.22
C HIS A 11 -9.18 0.28 4.09
N GLY A 12 -9.41 0.48 5.39
CA GLY A 12 -9.95 -0.55 6.28
C GLY A 12 -11.48 -0.56 6.30
N ASN A 13 -12.04 -1.70 6.73
CA ASN A 13 -13.47 -1.93 6.95
C ASN A 13 -13.65 -3.20 7.80
N ALA A 14 -13.36 -4.37 7.20
CA ALA A 14 -13.61 -5.69 7.81
C ALA A 14 -12.80 -5.97 9.09
N ASP A 15 -11.77 -5.17 9.35
CA ASP A 15 -10.98 -5.14 10.58
C ASP A 15 -11.78 -4.61 11.79
N LYS A 16 -12.94 -3.97 11.59
CA LYS A 16 -13.87 -3.57 12.66
C LYS A 16 -15.33 -3.72 12.23
N MET A 17 -15.96 -4.80 12.68
CA MET A 17 -17.36 -5.10 12.36
C MET A 17 -18.36 -4.61 13.43
N TYR A 18 -17.89 -4.27 14.63
CA TYR A 18 -18.72 -3.86 15.76
C TYR A 18 -18.17 -2.58 16.42
N ALA A 19 -19.07 -1.72 16.92
CA ALA A 19 -18.74 -0.57 17.74
C ALA A 19 -18.44 -0.99 19.20
N GLU A 20 -17.98 -0.05 20.02
CA GLU A 20 -17.60 -0.33 21.43
C GLU A 20 -18.80 -0.79 22.27
N ASP A 21 -20.01 -0.40 21.90
CA ASP A 21 -21.26 -0.82 22.54
C ASP A 21 -21.84 -2.13 21.96
N GLY A 22 -21.14 -2.78 21.02
CA GLY A 22 -21.55 -4.02 20.37
C GLY A 22 -22.53 -3.85 19.20
N THR A 23 -22.93 -2.61 18.86
CA THR A 23 -23.76 -2.37 17.67
C THR A 23 -22.97 -2.58 16.36
N PRO A 24 -23.64 -2.87 15.22
CA PRO A 24 -22.96 -3.01 13.93
C PRO A 24 -22.20 -1.75 13.52
N PHE A 25 -20.94 -1.91 13.11
CA PHE A 25 -20.12 -0.83 12.56
C PHE A 25 -20.11 -0.93 11.03
N THR A 26 -20.75 0.03 10.35
CA THR A 26 -20.95 -0.01 8.89
C THR A 26 -20.07 0.96 8.11
N ALA A 27 -19.13 1.64 8.78
CA ALA A 27 -18.23 2.62 8.19
C ALA A 27 -16.84 2.03 7.89
N HIS A 28 -16.02 2.77 7.16
CA HIS A 28 -14.60 2.46 7.01
C HIS A 28 -13.84 2.71 8.32
N THR A 29 -12.65 2.11 8.44
CA THR A 29 -11.72 2.38 9.55
C THR A 29 -10.57 3.27 9.09
N THR A 30 -9.88 3.86 10.06
CA THR A 30 -8.64 4.62 9.84
C THR A 30 -7.39 3.78 10.12
N ASN A 31 -7.54 2.45 10.17
CA ASN A 31 -6.41 1.55 10.38
C ASN A 31 -5.51 1.53 9.13
N PRO A 32 -4.19 1.32 9.30
CA PRO A 32 -3.29 1.19 8.17
C PRO A 32 -3.63 -0.04 7.31
N VAL A 33 -3.34 0.05 6.01
CA VAL A 33 -3.53 -1.04 5.05
C VAL A 33 -2.20 -1.77 4.80
N PRO A 34 -2.23 -3.08 4.48
CA PRO A 34 -1.01 -3.82 4.16
C PRO A 34 -0.46 -3.40 2.80
N LEU A 35 0.85 -3.57 2.60
CA LEU A 35 1.47 -3.64 1.29
C LEU A 35 2.39 -4.87 1.26
N ILE A 36 2.14 -5.78 0.34
CA ILE A 36 2.93 -6.99 0.13
C ILE A 36 3.43 -7.00 -1.31
N VAL A 37 4.75 -7.19 -1.49
CA VAL A 37 5.38 -7.33 -2.80
C VAL A 37 5.74 -8.80 -3.02
N VAL A 38 5.24 -9.40 -4.11
CA VAL A 38 5.45 -10.80 -4.45
C VAL A 38 6.17 -10.91 -5.79
N GLY A 39 7.20 -11.74 -5.86
CA GLY A 39 7.97 -11.97 -7.10
C GLY A 39 9.04 -10.91 -7.39
N TYR A 40 9.38 -10.07 -6.41
CA TYR A 40 10.45 -9.08 -6.50
C TYR A 40 11.19 -8.99 -5.17
N ASP A 41 12.50 -9.27 -5.17
CA ASP A 41 13.32 -9.22 -3.97
C ASP A 41 13.63 -7.75 -3.61
N CYS A 42 13.03 -7.28 -2.52
CA CYS A 42 13.20 -5.91 -2.05
C CYS A 42 12.89 -5.81 -0.56
N LYS A 43 13.35 -4.71 0.05
CA LYS A 43 12.91 -4.27 1.37
C LYS A 43 12.03 -3.04 1.23
N LEU A 44 10.96 -2.98 1.99
CA LEU A 44 10.11 -1.81 2.09
C LEU A 44 10.54 -0.95 3.27
N LYS A 45 10.43 0.37 3.11
CA LYS A 45 10.75 1.37 4.14
C LYS A 45 9.94 1.11 5.42
N GLN A 46 10.64 1.10 6.55
CA GLN A 46 10.03 0.80 7.86
C GLN A 46 9.18 1.94 8.44
N ASN A 47 9.37 3.18 7.98
CA ASN A 47 8.66 4.36 8.49
C ASN A 47 7.22 4.49 7.96
N GLY A 48 6.69 3.46 7.30
CA GLY A 48 5.37 3.46 6.67
C GLY A 48 5.35 4.14 5.29
N GLY A 49 4.15 4.24 4.73
CA GLY A 49 3.88 4.81 3.40
C GLY A 49 2.43 5.25 3.27
N ARG A 50 2.09 5.85 2.12
CA ARG A 50 0.73 6.30 1.77
C ARG A 50 0.31 5.70 0.42
N LEU A 51 -0.98 5.74 0.11
CA LEU A 51 -1.48 5.22 -1.17
C LEU A 51 -0.85 5.89 -2.41
N CYS A 52 -0.53 7.18 -2.32
CA CYS A 52 0.14 7.91 -3.41
C CYS A 52 1.55 7.39 -3.74
N ASP A 53 2.13 6.56 -2.88
CA ASP A 53 3.46 5.99 -3.02
C ASP A 53 3.45 4.67 -3.82
N LEU A 54 2.28 4.06 -4.05
CA LEU A 54 2.14 2.79 -4.77
C LEU A 54 2.57 2.90 -6.24
N ALA A 55 2.06 3.89 -6.98
CA ALA A 55 2.41 4.08 -8.38
C ALA A 55 3.91 4.39 -8.60
N PRO A 56 4.54 5.31 -7.83
CA PRO A 56 6.00 5.46 -7.82
C PRO A 56 6.77 4.17 -7.56
N THR A 57 6.29 3.32 -6.64
CA THR A 57 6.91 2.02 -6.33
C THR A 57 6.81 1.06 -7.51
N MET A 58 5.66 1.01 -8.19
CA MET A 58 5.50 0.21 -9.41
C MET A 58 6.45 0.65 -10.53
N LEU A 59 6.60 1.97 -10.74
CA LEU A 59 7.53 2.50 -11.74
C LEU A 59 8.99 2.13 -11.43
N ASP A 60 9.38 2.17 -10.15
CA ASP A 60 10.71 1.76 -9.68
C ASP A 60 10.98 0.28 -10.00
N ILE A 61 10.03 -0.61 -9.69
CA ILE A 61 10.10 -2.06 -10.03
C ILE A 61 10.22 -2.28 -11.55
N MET A 62 9.50 -1.48 -12.34
CA MET A 62 9.54 -1.56 -13.81
C MET A 62 10.79 -0.92 -14.44
N GLY A 63 11.62 -0.24 -13.65
CA GLY A 63 12.76 0.53 -14.16
C GLY A 63 12.36 1.75 -15.01
N LEU A 64 11.17 2.31 -14.77
CA LEU A 64 10.64 3.46 -15.50
C LEU A 64 10.83 4.76 -14.72
N ALA A 65 10.99 5.87 -15.45
CA ALA A 65 11.12 7.19 -14.85
C ALA A 65 9.79 7.63 -14.21
N LYS A 66 9.87 8.16 -12.98
CA LYS A 66 8.73 8.78 -12.30
C LYS A 66 8.50 10.19 -12.86
N PRO A 67 7.28 10.54 -13.32
CA PRO A 67 6.96 11.89 -13.77
C PRO A 67 6.97 12.89 -12.61
N ALA A 68 7.15 14.18 -12.92
CA ALA A 68 7.28 15.24 -11.91
C ALA A 68 5.98 15.50 -11.13
N GLU A 69 4.83 15.22 -11.75
CA GLU A 69 3.50 15.37 -11.16
C GLU A 69 3.22 14.33 -10.06
N MET A 70 3.92 13.18 -10.06
CA MET A 70 3.83 12.19 -8.99
C MET A 70 4.69 12.62 -7.80
N THR A 71 4.05 13.28 -6.83
CA THR A 71 4.70 13.75 -5.60
C THR A 71 5.00 12.62 -4.60
N GLY A 72 4.31 11.49 -4.70
CA GLY A 72 4.61 10.28 -3.94
C GLY A 72 6.01 9.74 -4.23
N VAL A 73 6.52 8.88 -3.35
CA VAL A 73 7.87 8.34 -3.42
C VAL A 73 7.85 6.82 -3.41
N SER A 74 8.80 6.17 -4.07
CA SER A 74 8.91 4.70 -4.00
C SER A 74 9.10 4.25 -2.54
N LEU A 75 8.41 3.17 -2.17
CA LEU A 75 8.46 2.54 -0.85
C LEU A 75 9.61 1.52 -0.74
N ILE A 76 10.32 1.22 -1.82
CA ILE A 76 11.50 0.35 -1.79
C ILE A 76 12.68 1.09 -1.12
N GLU A 77 13.38 0.38 -0.23
CA GLU A 77 14.66 0.81 0.34
C GLU A 77 15.76 0.71 -0.73
N LYS A 78 16.60 1.74 -0.83
CA LYS A 78 17.73 1.80 -1.76
C LYS A 78 19.02 1.43 -1.05
#